data_AF-B7PG62-F1
#
_entry.id   AF-B7PG62-F1
#
_cell.length_a   1.000
_cell.length_b   1.000
_cell.length_c   1.000
_cell.angle_alpha   90.00
_cell.angle_beta   90.00
_cell.angle_gamma   90.00
#
_symmetry.space_group_name_H-M   'P 1'
#
loop_
_entity.id
_entity.type
_entity.pdbx_description
1 polymer ?
#
loop_
_entity_poly.entity_id
_entity_poly.type
_entity_poly.pdbx_seq_one_letter_code
_entity_poly.pdbx_strand_id
1 'polypeptide(L)'
;MDPELPGVPSLPTRDFRSGVLCVAIWKLSVPRWVQNGTEDPVLLDCEYVYNENDVRLVVKWFFNDMLEPVYQWIPELNARQTSGILSGRLDDSFKVGGPKDSQYRALRIIRPTTELSGRYTCVVSSMAGHDSREQSMMVYEVHCGARGLHPRPTLRLFSITPDMRRTEVQRGRPRTRKVNGTYDIELSRSFGAEQLPPALTFECVLEIPGTDYEVRRRTVYNPASRRTCGARKVQRGRPRTRKVNGTYDIELSRSFGAEQLPPALTFECVLEIPGTDYEVRRRTVYNPDRM
;
A
#
# COMPACT_ATOMS: atom_id res chain seq x y z
N MET A 1 -14.77 -7.99 -68.94
CA MET A 1 -13.79 -6.89 -68.90
C MET A 1 -14.21 -5.99 -67.77
N ASP A 2 -13.65 -6.24 -66.59
CA ASP A 2 -13.52 -5.27 -65.50
C ASP A 2 -12.12 -5.48 -64.91
N PRO A 3 -11.38 -4.42 -64.57
CA PRO A 3 -9.93 -4.50 -64.33
C PRO A 3 -9.63 -4.89 -62.88
N GLU A 4 -8.66 -5.79 -62.70
CA GLU A 4 -8.06 -6.09 -61.41
C GLU A 4 -7.43 -4.83 -60.79
N LEU A 5 -7.84 -4.51 -59.56
CA LEU A 5 -7.21 -3.49 -58.73
C LEU A 5 -5.86 -4.02 -58.19
N PRO A 6 -4.80 -3.19 -58.17
CA PRO A 6 -3.47 -3.61 -57.74
C PRO A 6 -3.42 -3.88 -56.23
N GLY A 7 -2.70 -4.93 -55.86
CA GLY A 7 -2.57 -5.44 -54.49
C GLY A 7 -2.11 -4.39 -53.49
N VAL A 8 -2.84 -4.31 -52.37
CA VAL A 8 -2.44 -3.58 -51.17
C VAL A 8 -1.16 -4.23 -50.63
N PRO A 9 -0.06 -3.49 -50.41
CA PRO A 9 1.10 -4.05 -49.74
C PRO A 9 0.72 -4.37 -48.30
N SER A 10 0.77 -5.65 -47.93
CA SER A 10 0.68 -6.09 -46.54
C SER A 10 1.77 -5.37 -45.73
N LEU A 11 1.33 -4.58 -44.74
CA LEU A 11 2.20 -4.03 -43.71
C LEU A 11 3.06 -5.16 -43.13
N PRO A 12 4.37 -4.97 -42.94
CA PRO A 12 5.17 -5.96 -42.25
C PRO A 12 4.60 -6.09 -40.84
N THR A 13 4.07 -7.26 -40.50
CA THR A 13 3.85 -7.66 -39.12
C THR A 13 5.18 -7.52 -38.42
N ARG A 14 5.35 -6.41 -37.67
CA ARG A 14 6.47 -6.24 -36.75
C ARG A 14 6.36 -7.35 -35.72
N ASP A 15 7.08 -8.43 -35.97
CA ASP A 15 7.31 -9.50 -35.03
C ASP A 15 8.09 -8.89 -33.86
N PHE A 16 7.36 -8.54 -32.79
CA PHE A 16 7.94 -8.09 -31.53
C PHE A 16 8.44 -9.33 -30.76
N ARG A 17 9.34 -10.12 -31.37
CA ARG A 17 9.89 -11.36 -30.81
C ARG A 17 11.43 -11.38 -30.83
N SER A 18 12.07 -10.26 -30.52
CA SER A 18 13.51 -10.24 -30.28
C SER A 18 13.88 -9.21 -29.23
N GLY A 19 14.25 -9.67 -28.03
CA GLY A 19 14.73 -8.80 -26.96
C GLY A 19 14.78 -9.39 -25.55
N VAL A 20 14.13 -10.54 -25.30
CA VAL A 20 14.15 -11.20 -23.99
C VAL A 20 15.16 -12.35 -24.03
N LEU A 21 16.33 -12.14 -23.43
CA LEU A 21 17.43 -13.11 -23.40
C LEU A 21 17.20 -14.26 -22.40
N CYS A 22 16.42 -14.01 -21.36
CA CYS A 22 16.04 -14.94 -20.30
C CYS A 22 14.72 -14.49 -19.66
N VAL A 23 14.13 -15.34 -18.83
CA VAL A 23 12.86 -15.05 -18.15
C VAL A 23 12.85 -13.68 -17.46
N ALA A 24 11.79 -12.92 -17.68
CA ALA A 24 11.64 -11.57 -17.14
C ALA A 24 10.22 -11.31 -16.64
N ILE A 25 10.11 -10.69 -15.47
CA ILE A 25 8.83 -10.26 -14.90
C ILE A 25 8.41 -8.98 -15.60
N TRP A 26 7.33 -9.06 -16.38
CA TRP A 26 6.74 -7.90 -17.04
C TRP A 26 6.00 -7.02 -16.03
N LYS A 27 5.18 -7.63 -15.16
CA LYS A 27 4.32 -6.90 -14.22
C LYS A 27 4.10 -7.69 -12.93
N LEU A 28 4.26 -7.00 -11.81
CA LEU A 28 3.88 -7.48 -10.48
C LEU A 28 2.66 -6.69 -10.03
N SER A 29 1.60 -7.39 -9.65
CA SER A 29 0.36 -6.82 -9.14
C SER A 29 0.11 -7.34 -7.73
N VAL A 30 0.45 -6.55 -6.73
CA VAL A 30 0.10 -6.81 -5.33
C VAL A 30 -0.79 -5.66 -4.84
N PRO A 31 -2.02 -5.92 -4.36
CA PRO A 31 -2.87 -4.90 -3.79
C PRO A 31 -2.15 -4.21 -2.64
N ARG A 32 -1.98 -2.90 -2.75
CA ARG A 32 -1.26 -2.14 -1.72
C ARG A 32 -2.01 -2.18 -0.38
N TRP A 33 -3.34 -2.24 -0.44
CA TRP A 33 -4.23 -2.08 0.69
C TRP A 33 -5.29 -3.16 0.63
N VAL A 34 -5.60 -3.80 1.75
CA VAL A 34 -6.62 -4.82 1.84
C VAL A 34 -7.38 -4.66 3.14
N GLN A 35 -8.68 -4.86 3.06
CA GLN A 35 -9.57 -4.76 4.19
C GLN A 35 -9.44 -6.01 5.09
N ASN A 36 -9.18 -5.85 6.39
CA ASN A 36 -9.30 -6.98 7.32
C ASN A 36 -10.75 -7.50 7.37
N GLY A 37 -10.95 -8.80 7.22
CA GLY A 37 -12.29 -9.41 7.31
C GLY A 37 -13.17 -9.18 6.08
N THR A 38 -12.60 -8.80 4.93
CA THR A 38 -13.33 -8.86 3.66
C THR A 38 -13.59 -10.31 3.25
N GLU A 39 -14.80 -10.57 2.76
CA GLU A 39 -15.20 -11.87 2.21
C GLU A 39 -14.65 -12.09 0.79
N ASP A 40 -14.48 -11.01 0.03
CA ASP A 40 -13.90 -11.05 -1.31
C ASP A 40 -12.43 -11.50 -1.29
N PRO A 41 -12.06 -12.48 -2.13
CA PRO A 41 -10.68 -12.91 -2.25
C PRO A 41 -9.77 -11.82 -2.83
N VAL A 42 -8.50 -11.83 -2.43
CA VAL A 42 -7.47 -10.91 -2.90
C VAL A 42 -6.54 -11.62 -3.86
N LEU A 43 -6.23 -10.98 -4.99
CA LEU A 43 -5.35 -11.52 -6.02
C LEU A 43 -3.97 -10.87 -5.98
N LEU A 44 -2.92 -11.69 -5.91
CA LEU A 44 -1.54 -11.29 -6.18
C LEU A 44 -1.12 -11.95 -7.49
N ASP A 45 -0.67 -11.19 -8.48
CA ASP A 45 -0.27 -11.71 -9.79
C ASP A 45 1.17 -11.31 -10.13
N CYS A 46 1.91 -12.24 -10.72
CA CYS A 46 3.28 -12.06 -11.18
C CYS A 46 3.35 -12.51 -12.63
N GLU A 47 3.16 -11.55 -13.54
CA GLU A 47 3.15 -11.77 -14.98
C GLU A 47 4.58 -11.72 -15.51
N TYR A 48 5.02 -12.79 -16.18
CA TYR A 48 6.35 -12.91 -16.74
C TYR A 48 6.31 -13.40 -18.18
N VAL A 49 7.36 -13.08 -18.92
CA VAL A 49 7.62 -13.54 -20.29
C VAL A 49 8.80 -14.51 -20.26
N TYR A 50 8.71 -15.56 -21.06
CA TYR A 50 9.71 -16.61 -21.18
C TYR A 50 9.79 -17.10 -22.62
N ASN A 51 10.90 -17.75 -22.98
CA ASN A 51 11.13 -18.30 -24.30
C ASN A 51 11.59 -19.77 -24.22
N GLU A 52 11.96 -20.35 -25.36
CA GLU A 52 12.38 -21.75 -25.48
C GLU A 52 13.66 -22.09 -24.69
N ASN A 53 14.50 -21.10 -24.37
CA ASN A 53 15.71 -21.28 -23.56
C ASN A 53 15.40 -21.34 -22.05
N ASP A 54 14.21 -20.92 -21.63
CA ASP A 54 13.81 -20.88 -20.22
C ASP A 54 13.30 -22.24 -19.71
N VAL A 55 14.11 -23.28 -19.89
CA VAL A 55 13.85 -24.62 -19.33
C VAL A 55 13.97 -24.63 -17.80
N ARG A 56 13.26 -25.57 -17.16
CA ARG A 56 13.16 -25.72 -15.70
C ARG A 56 12.65 -24.46 -15.01
N LEU A 57 11.57 -23.90 -15.57
CA LEU A 57 10.92 -22.74 -14.99
C LEU A 57 10.43 -23.04 -13.56
N VAL A 58 10.65 -22.10 -12.65
CA VAL A 58 10.16 -22.15 -11.27
C VAL A 58 9.70 -20.75 -10.86
N VAL A 59 8.51 -20.65 -10.29
CA VAL A 59 7.97 -19.42 -9.72
C VAL A 59 7.91 -19.57 -8.21
N LYS A 60 8.48 -18.61 -7.48
CA LYS A 60 8.48 -18.57 -6.02
C LYS A 60 7.94 -17.24 -5.52
N TRP A 61 7.14 -17.30 -4.47
CA TRP A 61 6.73 -16.12 -3.71
C TRP A 61 7.34 -16.19 -2.32
N PHE A 62 7.94 -15.08 -1.91
CA PHE A 62 8.50 -14.87 -0.57
C PHE A 62 7.70 -13.80 0.15
N PHE A 63 7.68 -13.90 1.47
CA PHE A 63 7.03 -12.91 2.33
C PHE A 63 8.05 -12.31 3.30
N ASN A 64 8.13 -10.99 3.30
CA ASN A 64 9.11 -10.17 4.01
C ASN A 64 10.56 -10.60 3.71
N ASP A 65 11.30 -10.98 4.76
CA ASP A 65 12.72 -11.38 4.69
C ASP A 65 12.88 -12.89 4.92
N MET A 66 11.81 -13.68 4.75
CA MET A 66 11.90 -15.14 4.91
C MET A 66 12.75 -15.77 3.81
N LEU A 67 13.63 -16.69 4.22
CA LEU A 67 14.54 -17.41 3.32
C LEU A 67 13.83 -18.51 2.52
N GLU A 68 12.76 -19.07 3.08
CA GLU A 68 11.95 -20.10 2.42
C GLU A 68 10.72 -19.49 1.73
N PRO A 69 10.35 -19.98 0.53
CA PRO A 69 9.20 -19.47 -0.20
C PRO A 69 7.90 -19.89 0.49
N VAL A 70 6.96 -18.95 0.59
CA VAL A 70 5.59 -19.20 1.08
C VAL A 70 4.69 -19.85 0.03
N TYR A 71 5.12 -19.79 -1.22
CA TYR A 71 4.50 -20.51 -2.32
C TYR A 71 5.52 -20.81 -3.42
N GLN A 72 5.40 -21.97 -4.05
CA GLN A 72 6.21 -22.40 -5.18
C GLN A 72 5.35 -23.10 -6.24
N TRP A 73 5.62 -22.79 -7.50
CA TRP A 73 5.04 -23.44 -8.68
C TRP A 73 6.14 -23.96 -9.61
N ILE A 74 6.05 -25.24 -9.99
CA ILE A 74 6.96 -25.92 -10.93
C ILE A 74 6.12 -26.48 -12.09
N PRO A 75 6.03 -25.77 -13.23
CA PRO A 75 5.28 -26.17 -14.43
C PRO A 75 5.56 -27.59 -14.92
N GLU A 76 6.83 -27.96 -15.06
CA GLU A 76 7.26 -29.24 -15.62
C GLU A 76 6.74 -30.44 -14.81
N LEU A 77 6.65 -30.27 -13.49
CA LEU A 77 6.13 -31.28 -12.58
C LEU A 77 4.62 -31.15 -12.34
N ASN A 78 4.00 -30.10 -12.87
CA ASN A 78 2.65 -29.67 -12.53
C ASN A 78 2.43 -29.64 -11.00
N ALA A 79 3.45 -29.21 -10.26
CA ALA A 79 3.49 -29.29 -8.80
C ALA A 79 3.48 -27.90 -8.16
N ARG A 80 2.60 -27.73 -7.16
CA ARG A 80 2.50 -26.53 -6.33
C ARG A 80 2.77 -26.88 -4.88
N GLN A 81 3.42 -25.97 -4.18
CA GLN A 81 3.63 -26.08 -2.75
C GLN A 81 3.30 -24.75 -2.09
N THR A 82 2.47 -24.79 -1.06
CA THR A 82 2.15 -23.64 -0.21
C THR A 82 2.73 -23.90 1.17
N SER A 83 3.33 -22.88 1.78
CA SER A 83 4.00 -23.00 3.08
C SER A 83 3.85 -21.71 3.90
N GLY A 84 4.29 -21.76 5.17
CA GLY A 84 4.38 -20.58 6.03
C GLY A 84 3.05 -19.85 6.18
N ILE A 85 3.08 -18.52 6.04
CA ILE A 85 1.93 -17.63 6.30
C ILE A 85 0.74 -17.87 5.36
N LEU A 86 0.97 -18.46 4.17
CA LEU A 86 -0.09 -18.71 3.19
C LEU A 86 -0.73 -20.09 3.31
N SER A 87 -0.23 -20.95 4.19
CA SER A 87 -0.76 -22.30 4.39
C SER A 87 -2.24 -22.26 4.79
N GLY A 88 -3.10 -22.95 4.01
CA GLY A 88 -4.54 -22.99 4.22
C GLY A 88 -5.29 -21.69 3.93
N ARG A 89 -4.65 -20.71 3.27
CA ARG A 89 -5.24 -19.39 2.99
C ARG A 89 -5.46 -19.11 1.50
N LEU A 90 -5.01 -19.99 0.62
CA LEU A 90 -5.14 -19.84 -0.83
C LEU A 90 -6.32 -20.64 -1.38
N ASP A 91 -6.93 -20.14 -2.44
CA ASP A 91 -7.80 -20.91 -3.31
C ASP A 91 -6.94 -21.79 -4.23
N ASP A 92 -6.71 -23.05 -3.84
CA ASP A 92 -5.89 -24.00 -4.60
C ASP A 92 -6.49 -24.39 -5.96
N SER A 93 -7.77 -24.06 -6.20
CA SER A 93 -8.43 -24.31 -7.48
C SER A 93 -8.23 -23.18 -8.50
N PHE A 94 -7.76 -22.01 -8.05
CA PHE A 94 -7.63 -20.82 -8.88
C PHE A 94 -6.54 -20.98 -9.95
N LYS A 95 -6.87 -20.51 -11.17
CA LYS A 95 -5.98 -20.48 -12.33
C LYS A 95 -6.16 -19.18 -13.09
N VAL A 96 -5.06 -18.63 -13.59
CA VAL A 96 -5.06 -17.53 -14.54
C VAL A 96 -5.15 -18.08 -15.96
N GLY A 97 -5.92 -17.42 -16.82
CA GLY A 97 -5.95 -17.74 -18.25
C GLY A 97 -4.60 -17.50 -18.92
N GLY A 98 -4.31 -18.25 -20.00
CA GLY A 98 -3.09 -18.13 -20.78
C GLY A 98 -2.32 -19.45 -20.90
N PRO A 99 -0.99 -19.40 -21.16
CA PRO A 99 -0.15 -20.58 -21.30
C PRO A 99 -0.16 -21.46 -20.05
N LYS A 100 -0.12 -22.79 -20.26
CA LYS A 100 -0.17 -23.80 -19.20
C LYS A 100 0.90 -23.60 -18.12
N ASP A 101 2.09 -23.15 -18.51
CA ASP A 101 3.22 -22.97 -17.58
C ASP A 101 3.06 -21.72 -16.70
N SER A 102 2.13 -20.83 -17.05
CA SER A 102 1.88 -19.58 -16.36
C SER A 102 0.57 -19.58 -15.54
N GLN A 103 -0.23 -20.64 -15.61
CA GLN A 103 -1.60 -20.66 -15.08
C GLN A 103 -1.69 -20.53 -13.55
N TYR A 104 -0.61 -20.84 -12.81
CA TYR A 104 -0.56 -20.74 -11.35
C TYR A 104 0.48 -19.74 -10.83
N ARG A 105 0.78 -18.72 -11.64
CA ARG A 105 1.67 -17.61 -11.26
C ARG A 105 1.07 -16.66 -10.22
N ALA A 106 -0.27 -16.65 -10.14
CA ALA A 106 -1.03 -15.76 -9.26
C ALA A 106 -1.62 -16.51 -8.06
N LEU A 107 -1.69 -15.80 -6.93
CA LEU A 107 -2.20 -16.30 -5.66
C LEU A 107 -3.54 -15.64 -5.36
N ARG A 108 -4.56 -16.43 -5.11
CA ARG A 108 -5.87 -15.96 -4.66
C ARG A 108 -6.05 -16.25 -3.18
N ILE A 109 -5.84 -15.22 -2.36
CA ILE A 109 -5.94 -15.29 -0.90
C ILE A 109 -7.41 -15.19 -0.51
N ILE A 110 -7.90 -16.17 0.26
CA ILE A 110 -9.26 -16.20 0.80
C ILE A 110 -9.26 -15.57 2.18
N ARG A 111 -10.20 -14.65 2.45
CA ARG A 111 -10.42 -14.01 3.77
C ARG A 111 -9.11 -13.45 4.37
N PRO A 112 -8.53 -12.41 3.77
CA PRO A 112 -7.27 -11.84 4.25
C PRO A 112 -7.38 -11.29 5.67
N THR A 113 -6.34 -11.51 6.48
CA THR A 113 -6.21 -10.97 7.84
C THR A 113 -4.98 -10.09 7.98
N THR A 114 -4.91 -9.29 9.05
CA THR A 114 -3.82 -8.34 9.34
C THR A 114 -2.42 -8.96 9.31
N GLU A 115 -2.28 -10.25 9.63
CA GLU A 115 -1.02 -11.01 9.58
C GLU A 115 -0.44 -11.16 8.17
N LEU A 116 -1.27 -11.00 7.13
CA LEU A 116 -0.83 -11.02 5.72
C LEU A 116 -0.28 -9.67 5.25
N SER A 117 -0.10 -8.71 6.16
CA SER A 117 0.56 -7.44 5.86
C SER A 117 2.07 -7.65 5.76
N GLY A 118 2.66 -7.27 4.63
CA GLY A 118 4.09 -7.41 4.43
C GLY A 118 4.52 -7.19 2.99
N ARG A 119 5.80 -7.38 2.75
CA ARG A 119 6.41 -7.33 1.42
C ARG A 119 6.29 -8.68 0.75
N TYR A 120 5.69 -8.71 -0.42
CA TYR A 120 5.58 -9.89 -1.26
C TYR A 120 6.57 -9.79 -2.40
N THR A 121 7.46 -10.76 -2.50
CA THR A 121 8.50 -10.81 -3.53
C THR A 121 8.23 -12.01 -4.43
N CYS A 122 8.01 -11.76 -5.71
CA CYS A 122 7.95 -12.80 -6.73
C CYS A 122 9.34 -12.98 -7.33
N VAL A 123 9.80 -14.21 -7.40
CA VAL A 123 11.04 -14.62 -8.09
C VAL A 123 10.66 -15.64 -9.14
N VAL A 124 11.05 -15.37 -10.39
CA VAL A 124 10.87 -16.30 -11.51
C VAL A 124 12.25 -16.70 -12.00
N SER A 125 12.52 -18.00 -12.06
CA SER A 125 13.83 -18.54 -12.42
C SER A 125 13.72 -19.66 -13.45
N SER A 126 14.67 -19.73 -14.36
CA SER A 126 14.90 -20.79 -15.34
C SER A 126 16.38 -21.16 -15.36
N MET A 127 16.80 -22.08 -16.24
CA MET A 127 18.23 -22.31 -16.49
C MET A 127 18.93 -21.16 -17.20
N ALA A 128 18.20 -20.35 -17.98
CA ALA A 128 18.76 -19.22 -18.73
C ALA A 128 18.93 -17.96 -17.86
N GLY A 129 18.20 -17.84 -16.75
CA GLY A 129 18.33 -16.71 -15.85
C GLY A 129 17.24 -16.66 -14.78
N HIS A 130 17.21 -15.56 -14.04
CA HIS A 130 16.14 -15.29 -13.08
C HIS A 130 15.85 -13.80 -13.02
N ASP A 131 14.64 -13.45 -12.62
CA ASP A 131 14.21 -12.09 -12.34
C ASP A 131 13.38 -12.05 -11.04
N SER A 132 13.35 -10.90 -10.39
CA SER A 132 12.62 -10.71 -9.13
C SER A 132 12.00 -9.31 -9.03
N ARG A 133 10.79 -9.24 -8.49
CA ARG A 133 10.10 -8.00 -8.16
C ARG A 133 9.40 -8.11 -6.82
N GLU A 134 9.27 -6.97 -6.13
CA GLU A 134 8.62 -6.92 -4.83
C GLU A 134 7.62 -5.77 -4.71
N GLN A 135 6.57 -5.99 -3.93
CA GLN A 135 5.59 -4.99 -3.58
C GLN A 135 4.95 -5.29 -2.22
N SER A 136 4.68 -4.25 -1.43
CA SER A 136 4.06 -4.41 -0.11
C SER A 136 2.53 -4.36 -0.18
N MET A 137 1.90 -5.23 0.60
CA MET A 137 0.47 -5.23 0.92
C MET A 137 0.30 -4.91 2.41
N MET A 138 -0.68 -4.07 2.74
CA MET A 138 -1.10 -3.83 4.11
C MET A 138 -2.57 -4.20 4.26
N VAL A 139 -2.84 -5.17 5.13
CA VAL A 139 -4.19 -5.51 5.56
C VAL A 139 -4.50 -4.69 6.80
N TYR A 140 -5.49 -3.81 6.73
CA TYR A 140 -5.74 -2.82 7.78
C TYR A 140 -7.16 -2.91 8.38
N GLU A 141 -7.23 -2.43 9.62
CA GLU A 141 -8.45 -2.28 10.40
C GLU A 141 -8.32 -1.00 11.25
N VAL A 142 -9.35 -0.17 11.25
CA VAL A 142 -9.45 1.04 12.08
C VAL A 142 -10.25 0.67 13.32
N HIS A 143 -9.65 0.81 14.50
CA HIS A 143 -10.30 0.54 15.77
C HIS A 143 -10.41 1.81 16.61
N CYS A 144 -11.62 2.12 17.07
CA CYS A 144 -11.91 3.19 18.00
C CYS A 144 -12.68 2.64 19.19
N GLY A 145 -12.31 3.04 20.41
CA GLY A 145 -13.02 2.58 21.59
C GLY A 145 -12.84 3.50 22.77
N ALA A 146 -13.84 3.52 23.63
CA ALA A 146 -13.85 4.25 24.89
C ALA A 146 -14.61 3.44 25.95
N ARG A 147 -14.26 3.63 27.22
CA ARG A 147 -14.74 2.82 28.34
C ARG A 147 -15.18 3.71 29.49
N GLY A 148 -16.08 3.20 30.32
CA GLY A 148 -16.50 3.90 31.55
C GLY A 148 -17.37 5.14 31.33
N LEU A 149 -18.15 5.19 30.25
CA LEU A 149 -18.93 6.38 29.86
C LEU A 149 -20.35 6.35 30.44
N HIS A 150 -20.89 7.52 30.74
CA HIS A 150 -22.27 7.68 31.16
C HIS A 150 -22.77 9.08 30.78
N PRO A 151 -24.01 9.27 30.25
CA PRO A 151 -24.96 8.25 29.78
C PRO A 151 -24.46 7.49 28.54
N ARG A 152 -25.33 6.70 27.88
CA ARG A 152 -24.94 5.86 26.72
C ARG A 152 -24.33 6.74 25.60
N PRO A 153 -23.05 6.55 25.23
CA PRO A 153 -22.38 7.37 24.24
C PRO A 153 -22.71 6.96 22.81
N THR A 154 -22.33 7.81 21.85
CA THR A 154 -22.30 7.48 20.42
C THR A 154 -20.88 7.60 19.89
N LEU A 155 -20.57 6.82 18.86
CA LEU A 155 -19.25 6.79 18.22
C LEU A 155 -19.45 6.78 16.72
N ARG A 156 -18.81 7.72 16.02
CA ARG A 156 -18.89 7.90 14.56
C ARG A 156 -17.50 7.91 13.94
N LEU A 157 -17.37 7.33 12.74
CA LEU A 157 -16.10 7.25 12.02
C LEU A 157 -16.19 7.96 10.66
N PHE A 158 -15.24 8.84 10.41
CA PHE A 158 -15.13 9.64 9.20
C PHE A 158 -13.80 9.40 8.50
N SER A 159 -13.79 9.50 7.18
CA SER A 159 -12.58 9.60 6.35
C SER A 159 -12.43 11.03 5.85
N ILE A 160 -11.24 11.59 5.97
CA ILE A 160 -10.87 12.92 5.50
C ILE A 160 -9.77 12.77 4.46
N THR A 161 -10.06 13.16 3.22
CA THR A 161 -9.14 13.13 2.09
C THR A 161 -8.22 14.36 2.08
N PRO A 162 -7.16 14.39 1.26
CA PRO A 162 -6.21 15.52 1.23
C PRO A 162 -6.83 16.84 0.77
N ASP A 163 -7.88 16.78 -0.05
CA ASP A 163 -8.74 17.91 -0.44
C ASP A 163 -9.73 18.31 0.67
N MET A 164 -9.55 17.79 1.89
CA MET A 164 -10.36 18.08 3.08
C MET A 164 -11.82 17.65 2.98
N ARG A 165 -12.16 16.76 2.02
CA ARG A 165 -13.49 16.18 1.94
C ARG A 165 -13.67 15.16 3.06
N ARG A 166 -14.64 15.43 3.93
CA ARG A 166 -15.00 14.60 5.07
C ARG A 166 -16.23 13.76 4.74
N THR A 167 -16.10 12.44 4.83
CA THR A 167 -17.18 11.48 4.53
C THR A 167 -17.38 10.55 5.73
N GLU A 168 -18.63 10.29 6.12
CA GLU A 168 -18.93 9.28 7.13
C GLU A 168 -18.80 7.89 6.51
N VAL A 169 -18.00 7.04 7.15
CA VAL A 169 -17.57 5.74 6.61
C VAL A 169 -17.84 4.59 7.57
N GLN A 170 -18.56 4.87 8.64
CA GLN A 170 -19.11 3.87 9.51
C GLN A 170 -20.12 3.01 8.74
N ARG A 171 -19.98 1.68 8.83
CA ARG A 171 -21.07 0.75 8.53
C ARG A 171 -21.41 -0.04 9.78
N GLY A 172 -22.71 -0.19 10.06
CA GLY A 172 -23.19 -0.87 11.27
C GLY A 172 -23.17 0.03 12.51
N ARG A 173 -23.62 -0.52 13.63
CA ARG A 173 -23.63 0.18 14.93
C ARG A 173 -22.35 -0.15 15.71
N PRO A 174 -21.79 0.80 16.48
CA PRO A 174 -20.72 0.50 17.42
C PRO A 174 -21.17 -0.59 18.40
N ARG A 175 -20.26 -1.49 18.77
CA ARG A 175 -20.50 -2.46 19.84
C ARG A 175 -20.53 -1.70 21.16
N THR A 176 -21.66 -1.73 21.85
CA THR A 176 -21.82 -1.11 23.16
C THR A 176 -22.07 -2.17 24.22
N ARG A 177 -21.29 -2.16 25.29
CA ARG A 177 -21.45 -3.05 26.44
C ARG A 177 -21.66 -2.22 27.70
N LYS A 178 -22.63 -2.58 28.53
CA LYS A 178 -22.83 -1.95 29.84
C LYS A 178 -22.04 -2.74 30.89
N VAL A 179 -21.15 -2.07 31.60
CA VAL A 179 -20.28 -2.66 32.64
C VAL A 179 -20.39 -1.80 33.89
N ASN A 180 -20.84 -2.38 35.01
CA ASN A 180 -20.93 -1.71 36.30
C ASN A 180 -21.60 -0.32 36.26
N GLY A 181 -22.71 -0.19 35.50
CA GLY A 181 -23.48 1.06 35.39
C GLY A 181 -22.95 2.08 34.38
N THR A 182 -21.75 1.86 33.83
CA THR A 182 -21.16 2.67 32.75
C THR A 182 -21.17 1.90 31.42
N TYR A 183 -20.82 2.57 30.33
CA TYR A 183 -20.84 2.03 28.98
C TYR A 183 -19.44 2.02 28.38
N ASP A 184 -19.06 0.87 27.86
CA ASP A 184 -17.95 0.70 26.95
C ASP A 184 -18.49 0.69 25.51
N ILE A 185 -17.86 1.44 24.62
CA ILE A 185 -18.23 1.53 23.21
C ILE A 185 -16.99 1.29 22.34
N GLU A 186 -17.11 0.38 21.37
CA GLU A 186 -16.04 0.01 20.45
C GLU A 186 -16.57 -0.02 19.01
N LEU A 187 -15.79 0.50 18.07
CA LEU A 187 -16.06 0.50 16.65
C LEU A 187 -14.80 0.06 15.92
N SER A 188 -14.87 -1.13 15.33
CA SER A 188 -13.90 -1.61 14.36
C SER A 188 -14.46 -1.42 12.96
N ARG A 189 -13.66 -0.83 12.07
CA ARG A 189 -13.99 -0.71 10.65
C ARG A 189 -12.77 -1.00 9.81
N SER A 190 -12.94 -1.91 8.87
CA SER A 190 -11.99 -2.16 7.81
C SER A 190 -12.53 -1.51 6.51
N PHE A 191 -11.65 -1.10 5.60
CA PHE A 191 -12.02 -0.47 4.32
C PHE A 191 -11.33 -1.18 3.14
N GLY A 192 -11.88 -1.05 1.93
CA GLY A 192 -11.32 -1.64 0.70
C GLY A 192 -10.18 -0.80 0.09
N ALA A 193 -9.30 -1.43 -0.69
CA ALA A 193 -8.15 -0.78 -1.32
C ALA A 193 -8.51 0.43 -2.19
N GLU A 194 -9.61 0.29 -2.94
CA GLU A 194 -10.10 1.29 -3.88
C GLU A 194 -10.81 2.45 -3.19
N GLN A 195 -11.19 2.27 -1.91
CA GLN A 195 -11.94 3.26 -1.14
C GLN A 195 -11.02 4.28 -0.44
N LEU A 196 -9.71 4.03 -0.39
CA LEU A 196 -8.77 4.92 0.31
C LEU A 196 -7.80 5.61 -0.67
N PRO A 197 -7.75 6.95 -0.65
CA PRO A 197 -6.75 7.69 -1.42
C PRO A 197 -5.33 7.50 -0.85
N PRO A 198 -4.29 7.90 -1.61
CA PRO A 198 -2.88 7.78 -1.23
C PRO A 198 -2.44 8.55 0.02
N ALA A 199 -3.34 9.32 0.64
CA ALA A 199 -3.17 9.88 1.97
C ALA A 199 -4.58 10.10 2.53
N LEU A 200 -4.89 9.52 3.68
CA LEU A 200 -6.23 9.63 4.25
C LEU A 200 -6.13 9.78 5.77
N THR A 201 -6.93 10.64 6.37
CA THR A 201 -7.06 10.72 7.83
C THR A 201 -8.39 10.10 8.25
N PHE A 202 -8.35 9.18 9.19
CA PHE A 202 -9.55 8.71 9.87
C PHE A 202 -9.82 9.57 11.09
N GLU A 203 -11.06 10.03 11.26
CA GLU A 203 -11.50 10.79 12.43
C GLU A 203 -12.62 10.03 13.14
N CYS A 204 -12.37 9.63 14.38
CA CYS A 204 -13.39 9.11 15.27
C CYS A 204 -13.95 10.23 16.13
N VAL A 205 -15.26 10.37 16.14
CA VAL A 205 -16.00 11.35 16.93
C VAL A 205 -16.84 10.61 17.96
N LEU A 206 -16.59 10.91 19.23
CA LEU A 206 -17.34 10.41 20.36
C LEU A 206 -18.20 11.54 20.92
N GLU A 207 -19.50 11.29 21.05
CA GLU A 207 -20.47 12.26 21.57
C GLU A 207 -21.26 11.62 22.70
N ILE A 208 -21.59 12.41 23.72
CA ILE A 208 -22.54 12.03 24.78
C ILE A 208 -23.87 12.72 24.51
N PRO A 209 -24.94 11.98 24.13
CA PRO A 209 -26.24 12.58 23.84
C PRO A 209 -26.79 13.37 25.02
N GLY A 210 -27.28 14.58 24.75
CA GLY A 210 -27.83 15.48 25.76
C GLY A 210 -26.81 16.37 26.45
N THR A 211 -25.54 16.33 26.04
CA THR A 211 -24.50 17.27 26.46
C THR A 211 -23.77 17.86 25.26
N ASP A 212 -22.89 18.83 25.49
CA ASP A 212 -21.94 19.39 24.52
C ASP A 212 -20.61 18.63 24.47
N TYR A 213 -20.53 17.48 25.15
CA TYR A 213 -19.32 16.67 25.23
C TYR A 213 -19.05 15.98 23.89
N GLU A 214 -17.97 16.38 23.23
CA GLU A 214 -17.49 15.81 21.99
C GLU A 214 -15.96 15.63 22.04
N VAL A 215 -15.48 14.43 21.73
CA VAL A 215 -14.05 14.13 21.61
C VAL A 215 -13.77 13.61 20.21
N ARG A 216 -12.77 14.21 19.56
CA ARG A 216 -12.31 13.79 18.22
C ARG A 216 -10.91 13.22 18.30
N ARG A 217 -10.70 12.05 17.71
CA ARG A 217 -9.38 11.44 17.53
C ARG A 217 -9.09 11.25 16.06
N ARG A 218 -7.96 11.78 15.58
CA ARG A 218 -7.51 11.64 14.20
C ARG A 218 -6.35 10.67 14.10
N THR A 219 -6.38 9.81 13.10
CA THR A 219 -5.30 8.89 12.75
C THR A 219 -4.97 9.08 11.28
N VAL A 220 -3.75 9.52 11.00
CA VAL A 220 -3.27 9.68 9.63
C VAL A 220 -2.87 8.31 9.11
N TYR A 221 -3.51 7.89 8.03
CA TYR A 221 -3.13 6.74 7.23
C TYR A 221 -2.24 7.21 6.09
N ASN A 222 -0.93 6.96 6.24
CA ASN A 222 0.03 7.20 5.18
C ASN A 222 0.46 5.87 4.54
N PRO A 223 0.05 5.60 3.30
CA PRO A 223 0.44 4.40 2.57
C PRO A 223 1.93 4.35 2.18
N ALA A 224 2.66 5.46 2.31
CA ALA A 224 4.08 5.51 2.01
C ALA A 224 4.93 5.08 3.21
N SER A 225 5.08 3.77 3.41
CA SER A 225 6.13 3.24 4.30
C SER A 225 6.89 2.06 3.68
N ARG A 226 7.70 2.37 2.65
CA ARG A 226 9.11 2.00 2.47
C ARG A 226 9.46 1.97 0.97
N ARG A 227 10.25 2.96 0.53
CA ARG A 227 11.27 2.73 -0.50
C ARG A 227 12.49 2.15 0.22
N THR A 228 12.88 0.92 -0.08
CA THR A 228 14.29 0.48 -0.10
C THR A 228 14.79 0.78 -1.51
N CYS A 229 15.92 1.44 -1.78
CA CYS A 229 17.25 1.36 -1.18
C CYS A 229 17.83 2.74 -0.79
N GLY A 230 18.66 2.76 0.25
CA GLY A 230 19.57 3.88 0.54
C GLY A 230 19.11 4.91 1.59
N ALA A 231 18.62 4.49 2.76
CA ALA A 231 18.50 5.41 3.90
C ALA A 231 19.89 5.70 4.49
N ARG A 232 20.71 6.48 3.78
CA ARG A 232 21.72 7.29 4.45
C ARG A 232 20.93 8.22 5.37
N LYS A 233 21.22 8.22 6.68
CA LYS A 233 20.65 9.18 7.63
C LYS A 233 20.58 10.54 6.92
N VAL A 234 19.35 11.05 6.73
CA VAL A 234 19.11 12.39 6.19
C VAL A 234 19.87 13.32 7.12
N GLN A 235 21.05 13.77 6.66
CA GLN A 235 21.88 14.68 7.44
C GLN A 235 21.01 15.87 7.86
N ARG A 236 21.09 16.23 9.15
CA ARG A 236 20.54 17.48 9.66
C ARG A 236 21.10 18.60 8.78
N GLY A 237 20.23 19.30 8.04
CA GLY A 237 20.64 20.54 7.40
C GLY A 237 21.18 21.46 8.50
N ARG A 238 22.39 22.01 8.33
CA ARG A 238 22.93 22.96 9.30
C ARG A 238 22.20 24.28 9.06
N PRO A 239 21.36 24.77 9.99
CA PRO A 239 20.67 26.04 9.81
C PRO A 239 21.72 27.15 9.69
N ARG A 240 21.47 28.10 8.78
CA ARG A 240 22.25 29.34 8.69
C ARG A 240 21.67 30.32 9.69
N THR A 241 22.50 30.79 10.62
CA THR A 241 22.10 31.77 11.62
C THR A 241 22.82 33.08 11.39
N ARG A 242 22.09 34.19 11.37
CA ARG A 242 22.64 35.53 11.25
C ARG A 242 22.05 36.42 12.34
N LYS A 243 22.89 37.12 13.10
CA LYS A 243 22.43 38.11 14.07
C LYS A 243 22.32 39.46 13.39
N VAL A 244 21.14 40.07 13.40
CA VAL A 244 20.88 41.38 12.80
C VAL A 244 20.17 42.24 13.85
N ASN A 245 20.75 43.38 14.22
CA ASN A 245 20.15 44.34 15.17
C ASN A 245 19.58 43.75 16.47
N GLY A 246 20.23 42.70 17.01
CA GLY A 246 19.81 42.05 18.25
C GLY A 246 18.87 40.86 18.10
N THR A 247 18.32 40.60 16.91
CA THR A 247 17.51 39.42 16.58
C THR A 247 18.31 38.38 15.80
N TYR A 248 17.90 37.10 15.89
CA TYR A 248 18.50 36.00 15.12
C TYR A 248 17.61 35.63 13.93
N ASP A 249 18.16 35.77 12.73
CA ASP A 249 17.58 35.23 11.51
C ASP A 249 18.09 33.80 11.33
N ILE A 250 17.18 32.84 11.28
CA ILE A 250 17.49 31.41 11.14
C ILE A 250 16.87 30.92 9.84
N GLU A 251 17.71 30.54 8.89
CA GLU A 251 17.28 29.99 7.61
C GLU A 251 17.69 28.52 7.49
N LEU A 252 16.71 27.65 7.29
CA LEU A 252 16.91 26.24 7.00
C LEU A 252 16.30 25.92 5.63
N SER A 253 17.15 25.81 4.61
CA SER A 253 16.74 25.45 3.26
C SER A 253 17.33 24.10 2.85
N ARG A 254 16.51 23.31 2.15
CA ARG A 254 16.91 22.03 1.57
C ARG A 254 16.19 21.84 0.24
N SER A 255 16.96 21.55 -0.80
CA SER A 255 16.44 21.18 -2.11
C SER A 255 16.24 19.68 -2.21
N PHE A 256 15.17 19.25 -2.88
CA PHE A 256 14.86 17.86 -3.16
C PHE A 256 14.67 17.71 -4.68
N GLY A 257 15.09 16.58 -5.27
CA GLY A 257 14.81 16.29 -6.67
C GLY A 257 13.33 15.97 -6.87
N ALA A 258 12.71 16.42 -7.97
CA ALA A 258 11.28 16.22 -8.24
C ALA A 258 10.86 14.73 -8.26
N GLU A 259 11.75 13.83 -8.69
CA GLU A 259 11.55 12.36 -8.69
C GLU A 259 11.52 11.73 -7.28
N GLN A 260 11.94 12.48 -6.27
CA GLN A 260 12.07 12.03 -4.88
C GLN A 260 10.87 12.42 -4.00
N LEU A 261 9.96 13.27 -4.50
CA LEU A 261 8.86 13.80 -3.70
C LEU A 261 7.52 13.17 -4.13
N PRO A 262 6.81 12.47 -3.22
CA PRO A 262 5.45 12.02 -3.52
C PRO A 262 4.51 13.24 -3.63
N PRO A 263 3.44 13.15 -4.43
CA PRO A 263 2.43 14.21 -4.52
C PRO A 263 1.80 14.47 -3.13
N ALA A 264 1.54 15.75 -2.82
CA ALA A 264 0.99 16.22 -1.55
C ALA A 264 1.88 15.97 -0.30
N LEU A 265 3.19 15.78 -0.47
CA LEU A 265 4.12 15.70 0.67
C LEU A 265 4.06 16.99 1.49
N THR A 266 3.81 16.89 2.80
CA THR A 266 3.88 18.04 3.72
C THR A 266 5.25 18.09 4.38
N PHE A 267 5.98 19.18 4.16
CA PHE A 267 7.16 19.53 4.94
C PHE A 267 6.75 20.29 6.18
N GLU A 268 7.25 19.90 7.35
CA GLU A 268 7.08 20.64 8.60
C GLU A 268 8.45 21.14 9.07
N CYS A 269 8.59 22.45 9.23
CA CYS A 269 9.74 23.09 9.82
C CYS A 269 9.38 23.52 11.24
N VAL A 270 10.17 23.12 12.22
CA VAL A 270 9.95 23.44 13.63
C VAL A 270 11.13 24.27 14.12
N LEU A 271 10.84 25.44 14.70
CA LEU A 271 11.79 26.30 15.38
C LEU A 271 11.53 26.20 16.88
N GLU A 272 12.51 25.71 17.62
CA GLU A 272 12.50 25.63 19.08
C GLU A 272 13.62 26.51 19.65
N ILE A 273 13.35 27.23 20.75
CA ILE A 273 14.38 27.95 21.50
C ILE A 273 14.73 27.11 22.75
N PRO A 274 15.96 26.55 22.83
CA PRO A 274 16.36 25.73 23.97
C PRO A 274 16.20 26.46 25.30
N GLY A 275 15.59 25.79 26.28
CA GLY A 275 15.35 26.34 27.62
C GLY A 275 14.10 27.21 27.74
N THR A 276 13.24 27.23 26.72
CA THR A 276 11.93 27.89 26.74
C THR A 276 10.85 26.92 26.23
N ASP A 277 9.57 27.29 26.38
CA ASP A 277 8.43 26.63 25.75
C ASP A 277 8.11 27.19 24.35
N TYR A 278 8.99 28.03 23.82
CA TYR A 278 8.80 28.65 22.52
C TYR A 278 9.01 27.66 21.38
N GLU A 279 7.94 27.39 20.65
CA GLU A 279 7.92 26.52 19.48
C GLU A 279 7.08 27.15 18.35
N VAL A 280 7.64 27.24 17.15
CA VAL A 280 6.93 27.71 15.95
C VAL A 280 7.02 26.65 14.86
N ARG A 281 5.86 26.26 14.32
CA ARG A 281 5.75 25.28 13.24
C ARG A 281 5.32 25.94 11.95
N ARG A 282 5.99 25.61 10.85
CA ARG A 282 5.58 26.01 9.49
C ARG A 282 5.42 24.77 8.63
N ARG A 283 4.26 24.64 7.97
CA ARG A 283 3.96 23.54 7.06
C ARG A 283 3.91 24.01 5.61
N THR A 284 4.52 23.25 4.71
CA THR A 284 4.49 23.51 3.27
C THR A 284 4.11 22.24 2.55
N VAL A 285 3.07 22.30 1.72
CA VAL A 285 2.63 21.15 0.91
C VAL A 285 3.28 21.21 -0.46
N TYR A 286 3.99 20.15 -0.84
CA TYR A 286 4.51 19.95 -2.18
C TYR A 286 3.36 19.64 -3.13
N ASN A 287 3.14 20.51 -4.11
CA ASN A 287 2.18 20.30 -5.19
C ASN A 287 2.93 20.29 -6.53
N PRO A 288 3.05 19.13 -7.20
CA PRO A 288 3.76 19.03 -8.48
C PRO A 288 3.05 19.77 -9.63
N ASP A 289 1.74 20.06 -9.51
CA ASP A 289 0.94 20.69 -10.57
C ASP A 289 0.93 22.24 -10.49
N ARG A 290 1.69 22.82 -9.55
CA ARG A 290 1.79 24.28 -9.32
C ARG A 290 3.17 24.87 -9.65
N MET A 291 4.04 24.11 -10.33
CA MET A 291 5.36 24.57 -10.82
C MET A 291 5.35 24.74 -12.33
#